data_AF-A0A9W7ADZ5-F1
#
_entry.id   AF-A0A9W7ADZ5-F1
#
_cell.length_a   1.000
_cell.length_b   1.000
_cell.length_c   1.000
_cell.angle_alpha   90.00
_cell.angle_beta   90.00
_cell.angle_gamma   90.00
#
_symmetry.space_group_name_H-M   'P 1'
#
loop_
_entity.id
_entity.type
_entity.pdbx_description
1 polymer ?
#
loop_
_entity_poly.entity_id
_entity_poly.type
_entity_poly.pdbx_seq_one_letter_code
_entity_poly.pdbx_strand_id
1 'polypeptide(L)'
;MDDDPDYTSEYSWERGGGENECVAVGLSYEGFNCDSKMPGWDELSYGYHGDDGGVFYANGDMIRRYGPSFGTGDTIGCGLTFHPHRSIFFTLNGEYLGVAFENIKEGSLYPTIGIDTKAKIRTNFGEKEWKFDVTKLWEEHRGTVEEGLRKRRAHSM
;
A
#
# COMPACT_ATOMS: atom_id res chain seq x y z
N MET A 1 15.78 -20.44 5.32
CA MET A 1 15.52 -19.16 6.00
C MET A 1 15.40 -18.20 4.86
N ASP A 2 14.20 -18.17 4.29
CA ASP A 2 13.91 -17.35 3.13
C ASP A 2 13.91 -15.90 3.62
N ASP A 3 14.95 -15.16 3.24
CA ASP A 3 14.90 -13.70 3.20
C ASP A 3 13.73 -13.35 2.29
N ASP A 4 12.57 -13.03 2.86
CA ASP A 4 11.40 -12.57 2.11
C ASP A 4 11.57 -11.05 1.91
N PRO A 5 12.02 -10.58 0.73
CA PRO A 5 12.26 -9.16 0.53
C PRO A 5 10.92 -8.44 0.47
N ASP A 6 10.77 -7.37 1.25
CA ASP A 6 9.62 -6.48 1.11
C ASP A 6 9.46 -6.03 -0.36
N TYR A 7 8.27 -6.23 -0.92
CA TYR A 7 7.97 -5.87 -2.30
C TYR A 7 7.31 -4.49 -2.35
N THR A 8 7.86 -3.58 -3.17
CA THR A 8 7.28 -2.26 -3.43
C THR A 8 7.04 -2.07 -4.92
N SER A 9 5.88 -1.49 -5.28
CA SER A 9 5.53 -1.09 -6.66
C SER A 9 5.18 0.39 -6.73
N GLU A 10 5.61 1.12 -7.77
CA GLU A 10 5.34 2.57 -7.90
C GLU A 10 4.58 2.97 -9.18
N TYR A 11 3.77 4.04 -9.10
CA TYR A 11 2.87 4.48 -10.19
C TYR A 11 2.91 6.00 -10.49
N SER A 12 2.98 6.44 -11.76
CA SER A 12 2.94 7.88 -12.17
C SER A 12 2.12 8.15 -13.45
N TRP A 13 1.47 9.33 -13.58
CA TRP A 13 0.58 9.66 -14.72
C TRP A 13 0.50 11.14 -15.18
N GLU A 14 -0.08 11.36 -16.38
CA GLU A 14 -0.41 12.64 -17.06
C GLU A 14 -1.94 12.75 -17.40
N ARG A 15 -2.53 13.96 -17.33
CA ARG A 15 -3.98 14.29 -17.17
C ARG A 15 -4.98 13.88 -18.27
N GLY A 16 -6.22 13.65 -17.80
CA GLY A 16 -7.52 14.14 -18.34
C GLY A 16 -8.55 14.01 -17.21
N GLY A 17 -9.34 15.07 -16.87
CA GLY A 17 -10.12 15.21 -15.62
C GLY A 17 -11.66 15.16 -15.74
N GLY A 18 -12.36 14.66 -14.69
CA GLY A 18 -13.82 14.64 -14.44
C GLY A 18 -14.20 14.25 -12.99
N GLU A 19 -15.41 14.59 -12.50
CA GLU A 19 -15.84 14.50 -11.07
C GLU A 19 -16.00 13.08 -10.48
N ASN A 20 -15.85 12.03 -11.29
CA ASN A 20 -15.91 10.62 -10.86
C ASN A 20 -14.61 9.86 -11.22
N GLU A 21 -13.52 10.59 -11.46
CA GLU A 21 -12.30 9.98 -11.96
C GLU A 21 -11.38 9.52 -10.84
N CYS A 22 -11.07 8.23 -10.81
CA CYS A 22 -10.23 7.64 -9.77
C CYS A 22 -9.12 6.77 -10.35
N VAL A 23 -7.95 6.85 -9.72
CA VAL A 23 -6.94 5.79 -9.78
C VAL A 23 -6.85 5.19 -8.38
N ALA A 24 -6.97 3.88 -8.30
CA ALA A 24 -6.85 3.14 -7.05
C ALA A 24 -5.66 2.17 -7.14
N VAL A 25 -4.86 2.12 -6.08
CA VAL A 25 -3.68 1.26 -5.98
C VAL A 25 -3.85 0.31 -4.81
N GLY A 26 -3.44 -0.94 -4.96
CA GLY A 26 -3.41 -1.88 -3.85
C GLY A 26 -2.97 -3.27 -4.24
N LEU A 27 -3.48 -4.25 -3.50
CA LEU A 27 -3.14 -5.66 -3.63
C LEU A 27 -4.41 -6.51 -3.69
N SER A 28 -4.39 -7.57 -4.50
CA SER A 28 -5.48 -8.54 -4.57
C SER A 28 -4.97 -9.98 -4.43
N TYR A 29 -5.81 -10.86 -3.92
CA TYR A 29 -5.58 -12.30 -3.98
C TYR A 29 -5.88 -12.85 -5.37
N GLU A 30 -5.44 -14.08 -5.62
CA GLU A 30 -5.90 -14.84 -6.77
C GLU A 30 -7.43 -14.95 -6.79
N GLY A 31 -8.04 -14.86 -7.98
CA GLY A 31 -9.48 -14.91 -8.16
C GLY A 31 -10.22 -13.58 -7.97
N PHE A 32 -9.52 -12.49 -7.68
CA PHE A 32 -10.10 -11.15 -7.76
C PHE A 32 -10.71 -10.89 -9.15
N ASN A 33 -11.98 -10.50 -9.19
CA ASN A 33 -12.65 -10.15 -10.44
C ASN A 33 -12.35 -8.68 -10.76
N CYS A 34 -11.48 -8.43 -11.74
CA CYS A 34 -11.12 -7.07 -12.15
C CYS A 34 -12.13 -6.40 -13.09
N ASP A 35 -13.21 -7.08 -13.48
CA ASP A 35 -14.25 -6.47 -14.30
C ASP A 35 -15.07 -5.46 -13.47
N SER A 36 -15.06 -4.20 -13.91
CA SER A 36 -15.85 -3.11 -13.35
C SER A 36 -15.66 -2.91 -11.83
N LYS A 37 -14.44 -3.16 -11.33
CA LYS A 37 -14.07 -3.02 -9.92
C LYS A 37 -12.72 -2.34 -9.71
N MET A 38 -12.65 -1.51 -8.67
CA MET A 38 -11.40 -1.01 -8.12
C MET A 38 -10.85 -1.94 -7.02
N PRO A 39 -9.53 -1.94 -6.75
CA PRO A 39 -8.99 -2.58 -5.55
C PRO A 39 -9.73 -2.11 -4.30
N GLY A 40 -10.12 -3.05 -3.44
CA GLY A 40 -10.90 -2.78 -2.23
C GLY A 40 -12.41 -2.92 -2.39
N TRP A 41 -12.92 -3.13 -3.61
CA TRP A 41 -14.37 -3.27 -3.85
C TRP A 41 -14.90 -4.69 -3.67
N ASP A 42 -14.04 -5.66 -3.33
CA ASP A 42 -14.46 -6.97 -2.89
C ASP A 42 -13.55 -7.55 -1.80
N GLU A 43 -13.92 -8.71 -1.28
CA GLU A 43 -13.22 -9.38 -0.18
C GLU A 43 -11.84 -9.93 -0.55
N LEU A 44 -11.51 -9.94 -1.84
CA LEU A 44 -10.24 -10.43 -2.36
C LEU A 44 -9.26 -9.30 -2.68
N SER A 45 -9.57 -8.06 -2.34
CA SER A 45 -8.71 -6.92 -2.66
C SER A 45 -8.69 -5.84 -1.59
N TYR A 46 -7.56 -5.15 -1.50
CA TYR A 46 -7.33 -3.98 -0.65
C TYR A 46 -6.96 -2.80 -1.55
N GLY A 47 -7.47 -1.61 -1.29
CA GLY A 47 -7.18 -0.43 -2.13
C GLY A 47 -7.07 0.87 -1.37
N TYR A 48 -6.23 1.77 -1.90
CA TYR A 48 -6.12 3.19 -1.57
C TYR A 48 -6.50 4.01 -2.80
N HIS A 49 -7.50 4.88 -2.64
CA HIS A 49 -8.15 5.58 -3.74
C HIS A 49 -7.70 7.05 -3.82
N GLY A 50 -7.38 7.49 -5.03
CA GLY A 50 -6.73 8.78 -5.26
C GLY A 50 -7.68 9.97 -5.22
N ASP A 51 -8.95 9.78 -5.53
CA ASP A 51 -9.96 10.84 -5.53
C ASP A 51 -10.26 11.35 -4.11
N ASP A 52 -10.38 10.46 -3.13
CA ASP A 52 -10.84 10.80 -1.78
C ASP A 52 -9.82 10.56 -0.65
N GLY A 53 -8.69 9.90 -0.96
CA GLY A 53 -7.65 9.56 0.01
C GLY A 53 -8.06 8.46 1.00
N GLY A 54 -9.11 7.71 0.68
CA GLY A 54 -9.66 6.64 1.50
C GLY A 54 -9.05 5.27 1.21
N VAL A 55 -9.17 4.37 2.18
CA VAL A 55 -8.85 2.95 2.01
C VAL A 55 -10.11 2.09 2.03
N PHE A 56 -10.11 1.07 1.20
CA PHE A 56 -11.26 0.25 0.83
C PHE A 56 -10.92 -1.24 0.93
N TYR A 57 -11.86 -2.04 1.42
CA TYR A 57 -11.81 -3.51 1.41
C TYR A 57 -13.23 -4.08 1.53
N ALA A 58 -13.45 -5.26 0.92
CA ALA A 58 -14.64 -6.10 1.00
C ALA A 58 -15.87 -5.71 0.17
N ASN A 59 -16.29 -4.45 0.13
CA ASN A 59 -17.62 -4.12 -0.43
C ASN A 59 -17.70 -2.81 -1.23
N GLY A 60 -16.59 -2.08 -1.36
CA GLY A 60 -16.54 -0.82 -2.09
C GLY A 60 -16.91 0.41 -1.28
N ASP A 61 -17.23 0.26 0.00
CA ASP A 61 -17.38 1.40 0.91
C ASP A 61 -16.02 1.81 1.48
N MET A 62 -15.80 3.12 1.62
CA MET A 62 -14.62 3.64 2.31
C MET A 62 -14.64 3.16 3.77
N ILE A 63 -13.58 2.48 4.20
CA ILE A 63 -13.44 2.04 5.59
C ILE A 63 -13.09 3.24 6.48
N ARG A 64 -12.14 4.06 6.02
CA ARG A 64 -11.72 5.31 6.66
C ARG A 64 -10.92 6.18 5.68
N ARG A 65 -10.85 7.48 5.98
CA ARG A 65 -9.78 8.32 5.44
C ARG A 65 -8.43 7.82 5.95
N TYR A 66 -7.46 7.76 5.05
CA TYR A 66 -6.15 7.19 5.35
C TYR A 66 -5.03 8.19 5.05
N GLY A 67 -5.01 8.72 3.83
CA GLY A 67 -3.97 9.65 3.39
C GLY A 67 -4.55 10.83 2.61
N PRO A 68 -3.69 11.67 2.03
CA PRO A 68 -4.09 12.69 1.08
C PRO A 68 -4.76 12.06 -0.16
N SER A 69 -5.57 12.84 -0.88
CA SER A 69 -5.88 12.50 -2.28
C SER A 69 -4.58 12.55 -3.11
N PHE A 70 -4.52 11.79 -4.21
CA PHE A 70 -3.38 11.77 -5.11
C PHE A 70 -3.80 11.85 -6.57
N GLY A 71 -2.92 12.40 -7.39
CA GLY A 71 -3.27 12.84 -8.73
C GLY A 71 -2.09 12.81 -9.70
N THR A 72 -2.34 13.42 -10.86
CA THR A 72 -1.33 13.53 -11.91
C THR A 72 -0.03 14.13 -11.39
N GLY A 73 1.10 13.47 -11.68
CA GLY A 73 2.43 13.87 -11.23
C GLY A 73 2.87 13.25 -9.90
N ASP A 74 1.96 12.65 -9.15
CA ASP A 74 2.29 11.93 -7.92
C ASP A 74 2.91 10.55 -8.20
N THR A 75 3.67 10.06 -7.23
CA THR A 75 4.19 8.70 -7.19
C THR A 75 3.60 7.98 -6.00
N ILE A 76 2.80 6.94 -6.23
CA ILE A 76 2.25 6.10 -5.15
C ILE A 76 3.04 4.81 -5.04
N GLY A 77 3.56 4.52 -3.85
CA GLY A 77 4.10 3.21 -3.49
C GLY A 77 3.07 2.36 -2.76
N CYS A 78 3.09 1.05 -3.01
CA CYS A 78 2.32 0.05 -2.27
C CYS A 78 3.28 -1.01 -1.75
N GLY A 79 3.30 -1.22 -0.43
CA GLY A 79 4.22 -2.15 0.23
C GLY A 79 3.51 -3.16 1.13
N LEU A 80 4.12 -4.33 1.24
CA LEU A 80 3.72 -5.43 2.11
C LEU A 80 4.85 -5.69 3.11
N THR A 81 4.56 -5.60 4.40
CA THR A 81 5.48 -6.00 5.49
C THR A 81 4.94 -7.22 6.22
N PHE A 82 5.82 -8.07 6.73
CA PHE A 82 5.47 -9.25 7.54
C PHE A 82 5.68 -9.04 9.05
N HIS A 83 6.38 -7.97 9.44
CA HIS A 83 6.68 -7.65 10.83
C HIS A 83 6.01 -6.31 11.21
N PRO A 84 5.47 -6.14 12.44
CA PRO A 84 5.15 -7.16 13.45
C PRO A 84 4.12 -8.20 12.99
N HIS A 85 3.27 -7.82 12.06
CA HIS A 85 2.23 -8.65 11.47
C HIS A 85 2.14 -8.35 9.97
N ARG A 86 1.60 -9.29 9.20
CA ARG A 86 1.37 -9.14 7.76
C ARG A 86 0.44 -7.96 7.48
N SER A 87 0.98 -6.90 6.89
CA SER A 87 0.32 -5.60 6.78
C SER A 87 0.63 -4.89 5.46
N ILE A 88 -0.31 -4.09 4.98
CA ILE A 88 -0.16 -3.27 3.76
C ILE A 88 -0.01 -1.81 4.19
N PHE A 89 0.92 -1.11 3.56
CA PHE A 89 1.09 0.33 3.68
C PHE A 89 1.23 0.98 2.31
N PHE A 90 1.04 2.29 2.26
CA PHE A 90 1.27 3.08 1.06
C PHE A 90 2.26 4.22 1.33
N THR A 91 2.83 4.73 0.24
CA THR A 91 3.66 5.92 0.24
C THR A 91 3.14 6.89 -0.81
N LEU A 92 3.30 8.18 -0.55
CA LEU A 92 3.02 9.23 -1.53
C LEU A 92 4.27 10.08 -1.69
N ASN A 93 4.79 10.11 -2.91
CA ASN A 93 5.99 10.85 -3.28
C ASN A 93 7.23 10.50 -2.43
N GLY A 94 7.34 9.24 -1.99
CA GLY A 94 8.43 8.76 -1.15
C GLY A 94 8.22 8.99 0.35
N GLU A 95 7.08 9.55 0.75
CA GLU A 95 6.71 9.70 2.16
C GLU A 95 5.82 8.54 2.62
N TYR A 96 6.14 7.94 3.75
CA TYR A 96 5.38 6.86 4.36
C TYR A 96 4.07 7.37 4.97
N LEU A 97 2.95 6.74 4.62
CA LEU A 97 1.61 7.16 5.08
C LEU A 97 1.08 6.36 6.28
N GLY A 98 1.90 5.47 6.85
CA GLY A 98 1.46 4.56 7.92
C GLY A 98 0.80 3.28 7.40
N VAL A 99 0.45 2.37 8.30
CA VAL A 99 -0.19 1.10 7.95
C VAL A 99 -1.65 1.33 7.53
N ALA A 100 -2.01 0.84 6.34
CA ALA A 100 -3.35 0.92 5.78
C ALA A 100 -4.22 -0.28 6.20
N PHE A 101 -3.64 -1.48 6.20
CA PHE A 101 -4.32 -2.71 6.57
C PHE A 101 -3.41 -3.58 7.41
N GLU A 102 -3.91 -4.05 8.55
CA GLU A 102 -3.19 -4.95 9.46
C GLU A 102 -3.82 -6.34 9.44
N ASN A 103 -3.04 -7.34 9.84
CA ASN A 103 -3.50 -8.72 10.02
C ASN A 103 -4.18 -9.29 8.76
N ILE A 104 -3.62 -8.97 7.58
CA ILE A 104 -4.18 -9.45 6.32
C ILE A 104 -3.97 -10.97 6.22
N LYS A 105 -4.90 -11.66 5.55
CA LYS A 105 -4.88 -13.12 5.42
C LYS A 105 -3.62 -13.61 4.68
N GLU A 106 -3.26 -14.86 4.94
CA GLU A 106 -2.20 -15.53 4.18
C GLU A 106 -2.60 -15.78 2.72
N GLY A 107 -1.62 -16.08 1.87
CA GLY A 107 -1.80 -16.30 0.43
C GLY A 107 -0.97 -15.34 -0.43
N SER A 108 -0.92 -15.60 -1.73
CA SER A 108 -0.23 -14.73 -2.69
C SER A 108 -1.05 -13.48 -2.96
N LEU A 109 -0.39 -12.32 -2.91
CA LEU A 109 -0.96 -11.03 -3.27
C LEU A 109 -0.32 -10.54 -4.56
N TYR A 110 -1.14 -9.95 -5.42
CA TYR A 110 -0.73 -9.39 -6.71
C TYR A 110 -0.91 -7.88 -6.66
N PRO A 111 0.07 -7.09 -7.15
CA PRO A 111 -0.14 -5.66 -7.37
C PRO A 111 -1.34 -5.42 -8.27
N THR A 112 -2.24 -4.53 -7.84
CA THR A 112 -3.48 -4.24 -8.57
C THR A 112 -3.67 -2.74 -8.70
N ILE A 113 -4.06 -2.31 -9.90
CA ILE A 113 -4.38 -0.92 -10.20
C ILE A 113 -5.76 -0.88 -10.82
N GLY A 114 -6.66 -0.08 -10.24
CA GLY A 114 -7.93 0.30 -10.84
C GLY A 114 -7.81 1.66 -11.50
N ILE A 115 -8.37 1.80 -12.71
CA ILE A 115 -8.32 3.04 -13.48
C ILE A 115 -9.72 3.36 -13.98
N ASP A 116 -10.30 4.44 -13.48
CA ASP A 116 -11.55 5.03 -13.96
C ASP A 116 -11.28 6.50 -14.33
N THR A 117 -10.32 6.72 -15.22
CA THR A 117 -9.92 8.04 -15.69
C THR A 117 -9.13 7.90 -16.98
N LYS A 118 -8.87 9.00 -17.69
CA LYS A 118 -8.02 9.04 -18.88
C LYS A 118 -6.53 9.14 -18.55
N ALA A 119 -6.11 8.65 -17.39
CA ALA A 119 -4.72 8.67 -16.93
C ALA A 119 -3.86 7.63 -17.64
N LYS A 120 -2.56 7.95 -17.78
CA LYS A 120 -1.53 7.00 -18.24
C LYS A 120 -0.67 6.57 -17.08
N ILE A 121 -0.64 5.28 -16.72
CA ILE A 121 0.14 4.84 -15.56
C ILE A 121 1.46 4.21 -16.01
N ARG A 122 2.56 4.58 -15.35
CA ARG A 122 3.84 3.87 -15.42
C ARG A 122 4.06 3.10 -14.15
N THR A 123 4.44 1.83 -14.24
CA THR A 123 4.72 0.98 -13.09
C THR A 123 6.24 0.84 -12.88
N ASN A 124 6.69 0.75 -11.63
CA ASN A 124 8.07 0.34 -11.29
C ASN A 124 8.01 -0.84 -10.33
N PHE A 125 8.37 -2.04 -10.80
CA PHE A 125 8.43 -3.27 -10.01
C PHE A 125 9.88 -3.63 -9.60
N GLY A 126 10.76 -2.63 -9.52
CA GLY A 126 12.18 -2.80 -9.20
C GLY A 126 13.13 -2.60 -10.38
N GLU A 127 12.63 -2.13 -11.53
CA GLU A 127 13.46 -1.78 -12.70
C GLU A 127 14.26 -0.49 -12.48
N LYS A 128 13.80 0.35 -11.56
CA LYS A 128 14.44 1.59 -11.12
C LYS A 128 14.43 1.68 -9.61
N GLU A 129 15.31 2.52 -9.05
CA GLU A 129 15.26 2.88 -7.63
C GLU A 129 13.88 3.40 -7.26
N TRP A 130 13.37 2.93 -6.12
CA TRP A 130 12.13 3.41 -5.56
C TRP A 130 12.33 4.81 -4.96
N LYS A 131 11.32 5.67 -5.11
CA LYS A 131 11.24 6.99 -4.48
C LYS A 131 11.13 6.87 -2.96
N PHE A 132 10.49 5.80 -2.48
CA PHE A 132 10.50 5.45 -1.07
C PHE A 132 11.75 4.64 -0.72
N ASP A 133 12.47 5.10 0.29
CA ASP A 133 13.61 4.38 0.85
C ASP A 133 13.12 3.33 1.86
N VAL A 134 13.05 2.08 1.41
CA VAL A 134 12.58 0.96 2.24
C VAL A 134 13.46 0.70 3.46
N THR A 135 14.73 1.14 3.48
CA THR A 135 15.60 0.95 4.66
C THR A 135 15.08 1.69 5.88
N LYS A 136 14.30 2.75 5.68
CA LYS A 136 13.64 3.51 6.76
C LYS A 136 12.70 2.62 7.60
N LEU A 137 11.97 1.68 6.97
CA LEU A 137 11.10 0.75 7.70
C LEU A 137 11.90 -0.22 8.57
N TRP A 138 13.04 -0.67 8.08
CA TRP A 138 13.92 -1.58 8.79
C TRP A 138 14.55 -0.90 10.01
N GLU A 139 14.98 0.35 9.88
CA GLU A 139 15.54 1.14 10.98
C GLU A 139 14.51 1.39 12.11
N GLU A 140 13.29 1.77 11.75
CA GLU A 140 12.18 1.94 12.71
C GLU A 140 11.83 0.63 13.44
N HIS A 141 11.78 -0.49 12.70
CA HIS A 141 11.55 -1.81 13.30
C HIS A 141 12.65 -2.20 14.28
N ARG A 142 13.92 -2.03 13.91
CA ARG A 142 15.06 -2.34 14.78
C ARG A 142 15.02 -1.54 16.07
N GLY A 143 14.76 -0.22 15.97
CA GLY A 143 14.62 0.64 17.15
C GLY A 143 13.52 0.15 18.11
N THR A 144 12.36 -0.22 17.57
CA THR A 144 11.23 -0.72 18.35
C THR A 144 11.54 -2.04 19.08
N VAL A 145 12.21 -2.97 18.40
CA VAL A 145 12.62 -4.27 18.98
C VAL A 145 13.64 -4.10 20.11
N GLU A 146 14.65 -3.25 19.90
CA GLU A 146 15.68 -2.97 20.89
C GLU A 146 15.09 -2.32 22.15
N GLU A 147 14.18 -1.36 22.00
CA GLU A 147 13.48 -0.74 23.13
C GLU A 147 12.62 -1.76 23.89
N GLY A 148 11.88 -2.62 23.18
CA GLY A 148 11.07 -3.68 23.79
C GLY A 148 11.91 -4.72 24.55
N LEU A 149 13.10 -5.07 24.06
CA LEU A 149 14.05 -5.92 24.77
C LEU A 149 14.59 -5.23 26.03
N ARG A 150 14.90 -3.93 25.96
CA ARG A 150 15.39 -3.15 27.11
C ARG A 150 14.35 -3.07 28.22
N LYS A 151 13.08 -2.77 27.88
CA LYS A 151 11.97 -2.68 28.86
C LYS A 151 11.70 -4.01 29.56
N ARG A 152 11.75 -5.13 28.83
CA ARG A 152 11.58 -6.48 29.41
C ARG A 152 12.66 -6.84 30.41
N ARG A 153 13.93 -6.51 30.11
CA ARG A 153 15.05 -6.75 31.04
C ARG A 153 14.96 -5.91 32.31
N ALA A 154 14.43 -4.68 32.22
CA ALA A 154 14.26 -3.79 33.37
C ALA A 154 13.09 -4.20 34.30
N HIS A 155 12.09 -4.93 33.79
CA HIS A 155 10.95 -5.42 34.60
C HIS A 155 11.20 -6.78 35.28
N SER A 156 12.33 -7.43 34.98
CA SER A 156 12.72 -8.72 35.58
C SER A 156 13.84 -8.58 36.64
N MET A 157 14.17 -7.34 37.04
CA MET A 157 15.06 -7.00 38.16
C MET A 157 14.24 -6.36 39.28
#